data_AF-A0A348AC10-F1
#
_entry.id   AF-A0A348AC10-F1
#
_cell.length_a   1.000
_cell.length_b   1.000
_cell.length_c   1.000
_cell.angle_alpha   90.00
_cell.angle_beta   90.00
_cell.angle_gamma   90.00
#
_symmetry.space_group_name_H-M   'P 1'
#
loop_
_entity.id
_entity.type
_entity.pdbx_description
1 polymer ?
#
loop_
_entity_poly.entity_id
_entity_poly.type
_entity_poly.pdbx_seq_one_letter_code
_entity_poly.pdbx_strand_id
1 'polypeptide(L)' 'MGDKKRIFKVKVVNFLLKHGAELLEVRTGEVENDPKACTFLFANDDKLSGALIALKEYNKAKRLTLK' A
#
# COMPACT_ATOMS: atom_id res chain seq x y z
N MET A 1 5.62 14.88 -15.56
CA MET A 1 5.29 13.44 -15.63
C MET A 1 4.70 13.10 -14.26
N GLY A 2 3.37 12.98 -14.15
CA GLY A 2 2.71 12.98 -12.85
C GLY A 2 3.02 11.73 -12.03
N ASP A 3 3.61 11.91 -10.85
CA ASP A 3 3.79 10.84 -9.87
C ASP A 3 2.44 10.16 -9.62
N LYS A 4 2.32 8.90 -10.06
CA LYS A 4 1.09 8.12 -9.88
C LYS A 4 0.94 7.80 -8.39
N LYS A 5 0.23 8.67 -7.66
CA LYS A 5 -0.21 8.41 -6.29
C LYS A 5 -1.02 7.11 -6.29
N ARG A 6 -0.59 6.11 -5.50
CA ARG A 6 -1.31 4.84 -5.35
C ARG A 6 -2.21 4.90 -4.13
N ILE A 7 -3.50 4.69 -4.34
CA ILE A 7 -4.46 4.53 -3.25
C ILE A 7 -4.43 3.06 -2.82
N PHE A 8 -3.97 2.80 -1.59
CA PHE A 8 -3.97 1.46 -1.02
C PHE A 8 -5.22 1.22 -0.18
N LYS A 9 -5.86 0.06 -0.37
CA LYS A 9 -6.91 -0.40 0.54
C LYS A 9 -6.32 -0.69 1.92
N VAL A 10 -7.09 -0.54 2.99
CA VAL A 10 -6.68 -0.82 4.38
C VAL A 10 -6.02 -2.20 4.54
N LYS A 11 -6.51 -3.23 3.85
CA LYS A 11 -5.90 -4.58 3.88
C LYS A 11 -4.46 -4.59 3.36
N VAL A 12 -4.17 -3.80 2.33
CA VAL A 12 -2.83 -3.67 1.76
C VAL A 12 -1.93 -2.88 2.70
N VAL A 13 -2.43 -1.78 3.27
CA VAL A 13 -1.71 -0.99 4.28
C VAL A 13 -1.29 -1.87 5.46
N ASN A 14 -2.22 -2.66 6.00
CA ASN A 14 -1.92 -3.62 7.08
C ASN A 14 -0.90 -4.69 6.66
N PHE A 15 -0.92 -5.12 5.40
CA PHE A 15 0.09 -6.05 4.89
C PHE A 15 1.47 -5.39 4.86
N LEU A 16 1.58 -4.17 4.35
CA LEU A 16 2.83 -3.43 4.26
C LEU A 16 3.44 -3.18 5.63
N LEU A 17 2.63 -2.74 6.61
CA LEU A 17 3.04 -2.56 8.00
C LEU A 17 3.59 -3.86 8.62
N LYS A 18 2.91 -4.99 8.38
CA LYS A 18 3.37 -6.31 8.86
C LYS A 18 4.71 -6.75 8.27
N HIS A 19 5.08 -6.21 7.11
CA HIS A 19 6.34 -6.52 6.42
C HIS A 19 7.39 -5.42 6.61
N GLY A 20 7.21 -4.54 7.59
CA GLY A 20 8.21 -3.57 8.02
C GLY A 20 8.16 -2.22 7.31
N ALA A 21 7.18 -1.97 6.43
CA ALA A 21 7.01 -0.64 5.85
C ALA A 21 6.64 0.37 6.94
N GLU A 22 7.31 1.52 6.92
CA GLU A 22 7.13 2.56 7.92
C GLU A 22 6.05 3.56 7.47
N LEU A 23 4.97 3.66 8.23
CA LEU A 23 3.89 4.62 7.99
C LEU A 23 4.25 5.96 8.65
N LEU A 24 4.35 7.01 7.84
CA LEU A 24 4.68 8.36 8.29
C LEU A 24 3.43 9.12 8.70
N GLU A 25 2.36 9.04 7.90
CA GLU A 25 1.17 9.88 8.10
C GLU A 25 -0.08 9.24 7.51
N VAL A 26 -1.23 9.53 8.13
CA VAL A 26 -2.56 9.23 7.59
C VAL A 26 -3.30 10.53 7.36
N ARG A 27 -3.74 10.77 6.13
CA ARG A 27 -4.49 11.97 5.73
C ARG A 27 -5.89 11.60 5.29
N THR A 28 -6.82 12.53 5.41
CA THR A 28 -8.20 12.42 4.92
C THR A 28 -8.53 13.60 4.01
N GLY A 29 -9.51 13.46 3.11
CA GLY A 29 -9.94 14.56 2.25
C GLY A 29 -9.07 14.81 1.01
N GLU A 30 -8.01 14.02 0.76
CA GLU A 30 -7.16 14.16 -0.45
C GLU A 30 -7.76 13.51 -1.70
N VAL A 31 -8.78 12.67 -1.55
CA VAL A 31 -9.45 12.00 -2.68
C VAL A 31 -10.68 12.81 -3.06
N GLU A 32 -10.61 13.52 -4.19
CA GLU A 32 -11.63 14.47 -4.67
C GLU A 32 -13.05 13.89 -4.69
N ASN A 33 -13.19 12.62 -5.09
CA ASN A 33 -14.48 11.94 -5.19
C ASN A 33 -14.87 11.12 -3.94
N ASP A 34 -13.97 11.03 -2.95
CA ASP A 34 -14.22 10.28 -1.70
C ASP A 34 -13.44 10.92 -0.54
N PRO A 35 -13.94 12.04 0.01
CA PRO A 35 -13.24 12.76 1.08
C PRO A 35 -13.09 11.92 2.38
N LYS A 36 -13.83 10.81 2.50
CA LYS A 36 -13.72 9.86 3.62
C LYS A 36 -12.58 8.84 3.41
N ALA A 37 -12.04 8.73 2.20
CA ALA A 37 -10.91 7.87 1.94
C ALA A 37 -9.65 8.37 2.67
N CYS A 38 -9.00 7.45 3.39
CA CYS A 38 -7.71 7.72 4.01
C CYS A 38 -6.57 7.54 3.00
N THR A 39 -5.68 8.52 2.91
CA THR A 39 -4.37 8.39 2.26
C THR A 39 -3.35 7.96 3.30
N PHE A 40 -2.54 6.96 2.97
CA PHE A 40 -1.47 6.45 3.82
C PHE A 40 -0.12 6.80 3.18
N LEU A 41 0.68 7.58 3.89
CA LEU A 41 2.02 7.98 3.47
C LEU A 41 3.05 7.07 4.14
N PHE A 42 3.87 6.41 3.33
CA PHE A 42 4.95 5.54 3.80
C PHE A 42 6.31 6.18 3.54
N ALA A 43 7.30 5.82 4.35
CA ALA A 43 8.69 6.16 4.11
C ALA A 43 9.15 5.55 2.78
N ASN A 44 9.83 6.34 1.94
CA ASN A 44 10.39 5.85 0.70
C ASN A 44 11.76 5.21 0.93
N ASP A 45 11.76 4.01 1.51
CA ASP A 45 12.96 3.28 1.89
C ASP A 45 12.97 1.82 1.37
N ASP A 46 14.05 1.11 1.69
CA ASP A 46 14.21 -0.30 1.32
C ASP A 46 13.17 -1.21 1.99
N LYS A 47 12.64 -0.82 3.17
CA LYS A 47 11.60 -1.58 3.86
C LYS A 47 10.29 -1.53 3.10
N LEU A 48 9.89 -0.35 2.60
CA LEU A 48 8.72 -0.21 1.74
C LEU A 48 8.89 -1.02 0.45
N SER A 49 10.06 -0.96 -0.17
CA SER A 49 10.37 -1.74 -1.37
C SER A 49 10.26 -3.25 -1.11
N GLY A 50 10.82 -3.74 0.00
CA GLY A 50 10.71 -5.13 0.44
C GLY A 50 9.26 -5.56 0.70
N ALA A 51 8.47 -4.73 1.38
CA ALA A 51 7.07 -5.00 1.65
C ALA A 51 6.22 -5.07 0.37
N LEU A 52 6.51 -4.22 -0.62
CA LEU A 52 5.85 -4.25 -1.94
C LEU A 52 6.21 -5.51 -2.74
N ILE A 53 7.45 -5.97 -2.66
CA ILE A 53 7.88 -7.25 -3.27
C ILE A 53 7.14 -8.42 -2.63
N ALA A 54 7.08 -8.48 -1.30
CA ALA A 54 6.33 -9.51 -0.58
C ALA A 54 4.84 -9.52 -0.95
N LEU A 55 4.23 -8.34 -1.10
CA LEU A 55 2.84 -8.20 -1.54
C LEU A 55 2.62 -8.76 -2.96
N LYS A 56 3.58 -8.52 -3.87
CA LYS A 56 3.53 -9.04 -5.25
C LYS A 56 3.60 -10.56 -5.26
N GLU A 57 4.51 -11.15 -4.50
CA GLU A 57 4.64 -12.61 -4.40
C GLU A 57 3.42 -13.25 -3.72
N TYR A 58 2.88 -12.63 -2.66
CA TYR A 58 1.63 -13.08 -2.04
C TYR A 58 0.46 -13.13 -3.03
N ASN A 59 0.29 -12.08 -3.84
CA ASN A 59 -0.76 -12.03 -4.85
C ASN A 59 -0.54 -13.05 -5.98
N LYS A 60 0.72 -13.30 -6.36
CA LYS A 60 1.07 -14.32 -7.36
C LYS A 60 0.73 -15.73 -6.85
N ALA A 61 1.11 -16.06 -5.61
CA ALA A 61 0.80 -17.33 -4.97
C ALA A 61 -0.71 -17.55 -4.86
N LYS A 62 -1.45 -16.55 -4.38
CA LYS A 62 -2.93 -16.62 -4.27
C LYS A 62 -3.62 -16.85 -5.60
N ARG A 63 -3.09 -16.29 -6.70
CA ARG A 63 -3.64 -16.48 -8.05
C ARG A 63 -3.36 -17.90 -8.59
N LEU A 64 -2.31 -18.55 -8.12
CA LEU A 64 -1.97 -19.93 -8.50
C LEU A 64 -2.78 -20.97 -7.74
N THR A 65 -3.20 -20.69 -6.51
CA THR A 65 -4.03 -21.59 -5.68
C THR A 65 -5.53 -21.58 -6.03
N LEU A 66 -5.95 -20.71 -6.95
CA LEU A 66 -7.34 -20.58 -7.41
C LEU A 66 -7.58 -21.26 -8.77
N LYS A 67 -6.68 -22.15 -9.20
CA LYS A 67 -6.79 -22.95 -10.42
C LYS A 67 -7.11 -24.40 -10.11
#